data_AF-A0A328BRA9-F1
#
_entry.id   AF-A0A328BRA9-F1
#
_cell.length_a   1.000
_cell.length_b   1.000
_cell.length_c   1.000
_cell.angle_alpha   90.00
_cell.angle_beta   90.00
_cell.angle_gamma   90.00
#
_symmetry.space_group_name_H-M   'P 1'
#
loop_
_entity.id
_entity.type
_entity.pdbx_description
1 polymer ?
#
loop_
_entity_poly.entity_id
_entity_poly.type
_entity_poly.pdbx_seq_one_letter_code
_entity_poly.pdbx_strand_id
1 'polypeptide(L)'
;MHGFDARDLLDCYARGVFPMADAREDASVFLIDPERRGVIPLDRFHVSRRLARTVRGDPFEVRTDTAFHEVVLACAASGPGRTETWINRPIERLYVRLHELGHAHSVECWQGGELVGGLYGVSLRGAFFGESMFSRRRDASKVALVHLVARLVAGGYRLLDAQFMTEHLAQFGAEEIPRAEYHRRLAWALKAEGDFYGLGDSDPLALGAGAGDASVETAGAATLAGGRSSIFGAAGSAAGGALTAGAAGAAEATLGPGALALQLITQAS
;
A
#
# COMPACT_ATOMS: atom_id res chain seq x y z
N MET A 1 11.40 19.11 -26.14
CA MET A 1 11.73 18.83 -24.73
C MET A 1 10.53 18.16 -24.12
N HIS A 2 10.64 16.90 -23.69
CA HIS A 2 9.61 16.33 -22.82
C HIS A 2 9.74 17.00 -21.45
N GLY A 3 8.62 17.41 -20.86
CA GLY A 3 8.59 17.90 -19.48
C GLY A 3 8.80 16.74 -18.52
N PHE A 4 9.29 17.05 -17.31
CA PHE A 4 9.52 16.06 -16.24
C PHE A 4 8.25 15.27 -15.93
N ASP A 5 8.30 13.94 -16.05
CA ASP A 5 7.15 13.06 -15.89
C ASP A 5 7.37 11.93 -14.86
N ALA A 6 6.38 11.03 -14.74
CA ALA A 6 6.42 9.94 -13.77
C ALA A 6 7.57 8.94 -14.01
N ARG A 7 8.00 8.73 -15.26
CA ARG A 7 9.13 7.86 -15.56
C ARG A 7 10.44 8.53 -15.17
N ASP A 8 10.58 9.84 -15.42
CA ASP A 8 11.73 10.61 -14.94
C ASP A 8 11.84 10.57 -13.40
N LEU A 9 10.70 10.57 -12.71
CA LEU A 9 10.64 10.43 -11.26
C LEU A 9 11.10 9.04 -10.78
N LEU A 10 10.70 7.94 -11.43
CA LEU A 10 11.23 6.59 -11.12
C LEU A 10 12.75 6.52 -11.30
N ASP A 11 13.25 7.17 -12.34
CA ASP A 11 14.69 7.30 -12.61
C ASP A 11 15.40 8.06 -11.48
N CYS A 12 14.75 9.06 -10.88
CA CYS A 12 15.27 9.74 -9.69
C CYS A 12 15.32 8.79 -8.49
N TYR A 13 14.24 8.03 -8.22
CA TYR A 13 14.21 7.05 -7.14
C TYR A 13 15.29 5.97 -7.28
N ALA A 14 15.53 5.49 -8.50
CA ALA A 14 16.60 4.52 -8.79
C ALA A 14 17.99 5.04 -8.42
N ARG A 15 18.16 6.37 -8.38
CA ARG A 15 19.41 7.08 -8.03
C ARG A 15 19.41 7.59 -6.57
N GLY A 16 18.37 7.28 -5.80
CA GLY A 16 18.24 7.74 -4.41
C GLY A 16 17.72 9.17 -4.27
N VAL A 17 17.13 9.75 -5.32
CA VAL A 17 16.69 11.14 -5.36
C VAL A 17 15.16 11.20 -5.34
N PHE A 18 14.58 12.13 -4.58
CA PHE A 18 13.12 12.28 -4.46
C PHE A 18 12.68 13.75 -4.60
N PRO A 19 11.42 14.00 -5.02
CA PRO A 19 10.93 15.35 -5.28
C PRO A 19 10.39 16.01 -4.02
N MET A 20 10.58 17.31 -3.90
CA MET A 20 9.92 18.16 -2.91
C MET A 20 9.54 19.51 -3.54
N ALA A 21 8.65 20.23 -2.88
CA ALA A 21 8.32 21.61 -3.17
C ALA A 21 8.33 22.42 -1.86
N ASP A 22 8.42 23.74 -1.96
CA ASP A 22 8.46 24.61 -0.77
C ASP A 22 7.08 24.77 -0.13
N ALA A 23 6.01 24.76 -0.95
CA ALA A 23 4.64 24.99 -0.51
C ALA A 23 3.62 24.31 -1.42
N ARG A 24 2.38 24.15 -0.92
CA ARG A 24 1.29 23.47 -1.64
C ARG A 24 0.94 24.13 -2.97
N GLU A 25 0.94 25.46 -2.98
CA GLU A 25 0.54 26.29 -4.13
C GLU A 25 1.72 26.67 -5.04
N ASP A 26 2.93 26.23 -4.71
CA ASP A 26 4.08 26.42 -5.59
C ASP A 26 3.94 25.54 -6.85
N ALA A 27 4.36 26.08 -8.00
CA ALA A 27 4.44 25.36 -9.26
C ALA A 27 5.77 24.62 -9.44
N SER A 28 6.80 24.97 -8.65
CA SER A 28 8.14 24.41 -8.77
C SER A 28 8.28 23.06 -8.05
N VAL A 29 9.16 22.20 -8.57
CA VAL A 29 9.57 20.95 -7.94
C VAL A 29 11.07 20.90 -7.99
N PHE A 30 11.69 20.57 -6.87
CA PHE A 30 13.13 20.34 -6.78
C PHE A 30 13.40 18.93 -6.27
N LEU A 31 14.63 18.47 -6.52
CA LEU A 31 15.06 17.11 -6.24
C LEU A 31 16.06 17.13 -5.09
N ILE A 32 15.90 16.21 -4.13
CA ILE A 32 16.76 16.12 -2.94
C ILE A 32 17.45 14.76 -2.89
N ASP A 33 18.73 14.82 -2.53
CA ASP A 33 19.54 13.70 -2.07
C ASP A 33 20.28 14.17 -0.80
N PRO A 34 19.79 13.84 0.42
CA PRO A 34 20.36 14.32 1.66
C PRO A 34 21.66 13.58 2.03
N GLU A 35 22.59 14.23 2.74
CA GLU A 35 23.83 13.58 3.21
C GLU A 35 23.57 12.45 4.23
N ARG A 36 22.44 12.56 4.92
CA ARG A 36 21.94 11.63 5.93
C ARG A 36 20.54 11.19 5.53
N ARG A 37 20.33 9.87 5.44
CA ARG A 37 19.07 9.29 4.95
C ARG A 37 18.40 8.48 6.05
N GLY A 38 17.12 8.75 6.29
CA GLY A 38 16.28 7.94 7.16
C GLY A 38 15.87 6.64 6.49
N VAL A 39 16.05 5.51 7.17
CA VAL A 39 15.56 4.20 6.71
C VAL A 39 14.86 3.49 7.85
N ILE A 40 13.86 2.67 7.52
CA ILE A 40 13.18 1.79 8.48
C ILE A 40 13.63 0.37 8.18
N PRO A 41 14.37 -0.27 9.07
CA PRO A 41 14.80 -1.65 8.86
C PRO A 41 13.61 -2.62 8.95
N LEU A 42 13.44 -3.46 7.93
CA LEU A 42 12.35 -4.45 7.88
C LEU A 42 12.57 -5.61 8.87
N ASP A 43 13.83 -5.90 9.20
CA ASP A 43 14.31 -6.97 10.08
C ASP A 43 14.46 -6.54 11.55
N ARG A 44 14.16 -5.29 11.89
CA ARG A 44 14.18 -4.81 13.29
C ARG A 44 13.12 -3.74 13.53
N PHE A 45 12.01 -3.83 12.81
CA PHE A 45 10.91 -2.89 12.95
C PHE A 45 10.28 -3.00 14.35
N HIS A 46 10.36 -1.92 15.12
CA HIS A 46 9.90 -1.94 16.50
C HIS A 46 8.40 -1.63 16.61
N VAL A 47 7.63 -2.59 17.10
CA VAL A 47 6.22 -2.37 17.48
C VAL A 47 6.09 -2.38 19.00
N SER A 48 5.81 -1.22 19.59
CA SER A 48 5.59 -1.13 21.04
C SER A 48 4.47 -2.08 21.49
N ARG A 49 4.57 -2.62 22.72
CA ARG A 49 3.54 -3.51 23.28
C ARG A 49 2.13 -2.91 23.26
N ARG A 50 2.02 -1.59 23.42
CA ARG A 50 0.73 -0.88 23.33
C ARG A 50 0.21 -0.91 21.91
N LEU A 51 1.02 -0.54 20.92
CA LEU A 51 0.63 -0.56 19.53
C LEU A 51 0.30 -1.97 19.03
N ALA A 52 1.10 -2.98 19.42
CA ALA A 52 0.81 -4.37 19.06
C ALA A 52 -0.55 -4.85 19.59
N ARG A 53 -0.97 -4.39 20.78
CA ARG A 53 -2.34 -4.65 21.28
C ARG A 53 -3.40 -3.94 20.45
N THR A 54 -3.16 -2.69 20.06
CA THR A 54 -4.06 -1.94 19.18
C THR A 54 -4.21 -2.65 17.84
N VAL A 55 -3.11 -3.03 17.20
CA VAL A 55 -3.11 -3.72 15.89
C VAL A 55 -3.85 -5.06 15.98
N ARG A 56 -3.59 -5.90 17.00
CA ARG A 56 -4.33 -7.17 17.19
C ARG A 56 -5.83 -7.02 17.41
N GLY A 57 -6.28 -5.84 17.81
CA GLY A 57 -7.71 -5.57 18.02
C GLY A 57 -8.44 -5.20 16.74
N ASP A 58 -7.76 -5.11 15.60
CA ASP A 58 -8.30 -4.73 14.29
C ASP A 58 -9.29 -3.54 14.36
N PRO A 59 -8.91 -2.39 14.96
CA PRO A 59 -9.82 -1.27 15.19
C PRO A 59 -10.17 -0.50 13.92
N PHE A 60 -9.44 -0.77 12.84
CA PHE A 60 -9.60 -0.17 11.52
C PHE A 60 -9.68 -1.29 10.50
N GLU A 61 -10.52 -1.07 9.50
CA GLU A 61 -10.51 -1.85 8.28
C GLU A 61 -9.33 -1.36 7.43
N VAL A 62 -8.35 -2.23 7.18
CA VAL A 62 -7.17 -1.87 6.40
C VAL A 62 -7.41 -2.25 4.94
N ARG A 63 -7.17 -1.30 4.04
CA ARG A 63 -7.28 -1.48 2.59
C ARG A 63 -6.00 -1.00 1.92
N THR A 64 -5.82 -1.38 0.66
CA THR A 64 -4.69 -0.91 -0.15
C THR A 64 -5.17 -0.54 -1.53
N ASP A 65 -4.64 0.56 -2.06
CA ASP A 65 -4.89 1.00 -3.44
C ASP A 65 -6.38 1.20 -3.78
N THR A 66 -7.23 1.43 -2.77
CA THR A 66 -8.66 1.68 -2.98
C THR A 66 -9.01 3.17 -3.01
N ALA A 67 -8.14 4.02 -2.43
CA ALA A 67 -8.32 5.46 -2.36
C ALA A 67 -6.97 6.22 -2.41
N PHE A 68 -6.05 5.80 -3.30
CA PHE A 68 -4.70 6.37 -3.40
C PHE A 68 -4.70 7.90 -3.49
N HIS A 69 -5.49 8.48 -4.40
CA HIS A 69 -5.54 9.95 -4.56
C HIS A 69 -6.06 10.65 -3.30
N GLU A 70 -7.05 10.09 -2.60
CA GLU A 70 -7.56 10.63 -1.34
C GLU A 70 -6.49 10.59 -0.25
N VAL A 71 -5.68 9.54 -0.19
CA VAL A 71 -4.53 9.45 0.72
C VAL A 71 -3.51 10.55 0.41
N VAL A 72 -3.14 10.76 -0.85
CA VAL A 72 -2.22 11.84 -1.25
C VAL A 72 -2.79 13.21 -0.87
N LEU A 73 -4.08 13.46 -1.13
CA LEU A 73 -4.75 14.70 -0.75
C LEU A 73 -4.78 14.90 0.76
N ALA A 74 -5.05 13.86 1.54
CA ALA A 74 -5.05 13.91 2.99
C ALA A 74 -3.64 14.15 3.56
N CYS A 75 -2.61 13.54 2.95
CA CYS A 75 -1.20 13.80 3.24
C CYS A 75 -0.78 15.21 2.85
N ALA A 76 -1.42 15.83 1.85
CA ALA A 76 -1.14 17.20 1.42
C ALA A 76 -1.93 18.27 2.20
N ALA A 77 -3.03 17.91 2.86
CA ALA A 77 -3.85 18.87 3.60
C ALA A 77 -3.06 19.57 4.73
N SER A 78 -3.30 20.86 4.92
CA SER A 78 -2.81 21.58 6.10
C SER A 78 -3.45 20.99 7.37
N GLY A 79 -2.72 20.99 8.48
CA GLY A 79 -3.18 20.43 9.75
C GLY A 79 -2.74 21.28 10.94
N PRO A 80 -3.21 20.98 12.16
CA PRO A 80 -2.77 21.69 13.36
C PRO A 80 -1.24 21.61 13.50
N GLY A 81 -0.56 22.76 13.41
CA GLY A 81 0.91 22.85 13.45
C GLY A 81 1.63 22.61 12.11
N ARG A 82 0.91 22.37 11.00
CA ARG A 82 1.46 22.23 9.66
C ARG A 82 0.74 23.19 8.70
N THR A 83 1.28 24.40 8.61
CA THR A 83 0.76 25.46 7.72
C THR A 83 1.01 25.15 6.25
N GLU A 84 2.19 24.59 5.93
CA GLU A 84 2.61 24.28 4.55
C GLU A 84 2.96 22.80 4.37
N THR A 85 2.69 22.27 3.18
CA THR A 85 3.10 20.93 2.76
C THR A 85 4.05 21.02 1.57
N TRP A 86 4.97 20.07 1.47
CA TRP A 86 5.83 19.93 0.30
C TRP A 86 5.12 19.26 -0.88
N ILE A 87 3.93 18.68 -0.66
CA ILE A 87 3.16 17.99 -1.70
C ILE A 87 2.33 19.03 -2.46
N ASN A 88 2.93 19.65 -3.47
CA ASN A 88 2.23 20.56 -4.36
C ASN A 88 1.43 19.83 -5.46
N ARG A 89 0.71 20.59 -6.30
CA ARG A 89 -0.10 20.02 -7.38
C ARG A 89 0.71 19.24 -8.43
N PRO A 90 1.89 19.70 -8.89
CA PRO A 90 2.78 18.89 -9.72
C PRO A 90 3.15 17.53 -9.10
N ILE A 91 3.59 17.52 -7.85
CA ILE A 91 3.98 16.30 -7.13
C ILE A 91 2.79 15.35 -6.98
N GLU A 92 1.62 15.86 -6.59
CA GLU A 92 0.38 15.08 -6.52
C GLU A 92 0.08 14.36 -7.85
N ARG A 93 0.17 15.07 -8.98
CA ARG A 93 -0.06 14.46 -10.30
C ARG A 93 0.98 13.39 -10.64
N LEU A 94 2.24 13.59 -10.26
CA LEU A 94 3.30 12.60 -10.50
C LEU A 94 3.02 11.29 -9.75
N TYR A 95 2.65 11.36 -8.47
CA TYR A 95 2.35 10.15 -7.69
C TYR A 95 1.06 9.47 -8.13
N VAL A 96 0.00 10.23 -8.47
CA VAL A 96 -1.21 9.64 -9.06
C VAL A 96 -0.87 8.90 -10.35
N ARG A 97 -0.02 9.49 -11.20
CA ARG A 97 0.43 8.82 -12.42
C ARG A 97 1.31 7.59 -12.13
N LEU A 98 2.17 7.63 -11.11
CA LEU A 98 2.92 6.45 -10.68
C LEU A 98 2.02 5.33 -10.18
N HIS A 99 0.96 5.66 -9.46
CA HIS A 99 -0.03 4.70 -9.01
C HIS A 99 -0.76 4.03 -10.18
N GLU A 100 -1.21 4.81 -11.16
CA GLU A 100 -1.81 4.29 -12.41
C GLU A 100 -0.86 3.36 -13.20
N LEU A 101 0.45 3.59 -13.07
CA LEU A 101 1.49 2.75 -13.68
C LEU A 101 1.88 1.53 -12.81
N GLY A 102 1.26 1.35 -11.65
CA GLY A 102 1.53 0.23 -10.73
C GLY A 102 2.81 0.39 -9.90
N HIS A 103 3.31 1.62 -9.75
CA HIS A 103 4.55 1.93 -9.04
C HIS A 103 4.35 2.70 -7.74
N ALA A 104 3.17 3.24 -7.46
CA ALA A 104 2.90 3.86 -6.17
C ALA A 104 1.70 3.20 -5.51
N HIS A 105 1.79 3.00 -4.20
CA HIS A 105 0.79 2.26 -3.45
C HIS A 105 0.39 2.96 -2.16
N SER A 106 -0.86 2.78 -1.76
CA SER A 106 -1.40 3.24 -0.48
C SER A 106 -1.70 2.09 0.48
N VAL A 107 -1.56 2.38 1.77
CA VAL A 107 -2.14 1.58 2.86
C VAL A 107 -3.08 2.49 3.64
N GLU A 108 -4.33 2.08 3.76
CA GLU A 108 -5.45 2.93 4.17
C GLU A 108 -6.10 2.34 5.42
N CYS A 109 -6.44 3.18 6.38
CA CYS A 109 -7.22 2.80 7.56
C CYS A 109 -8.61 3.43 7.48
N TRP A 110 -9.62 2.58 7.44
CA TRP A 110 -11.03 2.94 7.36
C TRP A 110 -11.73 2.65 8.69
N GLN A 111 -12.66 3.52 9.07
CA GLN A 111 -13.52 3.32 10.24
C GLN A 111 -14.91 3.87 9.96
N GLY A 112 -15.93 3.00 9.99
CA GLY A 112 -17.31 3.40 9.71
C GLY A 112 -17.49 3.99 8.30
N GLY A 113 -16.74 3.49 7.32
CA GLY A 113 -16.74 4.00 5.93
C GLY A 113 -15.94 5.28 5.72
N GLU A 114 -15.32 5.85 6.75
CA GLU A 114 -14.47 7.04 6.63
C GLU A 114 -12.98 6.68 6.55
N LEU A 115 -12.25 7.32 5.63
CA LEU A 115 -10.79 7.26 5.57
C LEU A 115 -10.17 8.08 6.71
N VAL A 116 -9.68 7.39 7.74
CA VAL A 116 -9.23 7.99 9.02
C VAL A 116 -7.73 8.00 9.23
N GLY A 117 -6.97 7.38 8.34
CA GLY A 117 -5.52 7.44 8.32
C GLY A 117 -4.97 6.63 7.16
N GLY A 118 -3.68 6.77 6.91
CA GLY A 118 -3.03 6.03 5.84
C GLY A 118 -1.67 6.61 5.51
N LEU A 119 -1.03 5.94 4.57
CA LEU A 119 0.25 6.34 4.00
C LEU A 119 0.28 5.95 2.53
N TYR A 120 1.18 6.57 1.78
CA TYR A 120 1.50 6.15 0.43
C TYR A 120 3.01 6.10 0.22
N GLY A 121 3.43 5.35 -0.78
CA GLY A 121 4.83 5.25 -1.16
C GLY A 121 5.03 4.76 -2.59
N VAL A 122 6.29 4.76 -3.03
CA VAL A 122 6.69 4.26 -4.35
C VAL A 122 7.36 2.90 -4.19
N SER A 123 6.95 1.94 -5.00
CA SER A 123 7.56 0.63 -5.17
C SER A 123 8.43 0.62 -6.42
N LEU A 124 9.71 0.30 -6.24
CA LEU A 124 10.63 0.09 -7.34
C LEU A 124 11.56 -1.08 -7.01
N ARG A 125 11.35 -2.20 -7.72
CA ARG A 125 12.11 -3.44 -7.48
C ARG A 125 11.96 -3.84 -6.00
N GLY A 126 13.02 -4.29 -5.34
CA GLY A 126 13.00 -4.61 -3.90
C GLY A 126 13.06 -3.41 -2.97
N ALA A 127 12.87 -2.17 -3.43
CA ALA A 127 12.87 -0.96 -2.59
C ALA A 127 11.47 -0.34 -2.53
N PHE A 128 11.08 0.11 -1.34
CA PHE A 128 9.87 0.89 -1.11
C PHE A 128 10.25 2.24 -0.49
N PHE A 129 9.75 3.32 -1.06
CA PHE A 129 9.99 4.69 -0.63
C PHE A 129 8.71 5.20 0.03
N GLY A 130 8.68 5.26 1.36
CA GLY A 130 7.51 5.74 2.09
C GLY A 130 7.44 7.26 1.99
N GLU A 131 6.46 7.83 1.31
CA GLU A 131 6.45 9.25 0.97
C GLU A 131 5.82 10.11 2.06
N SER A 132 4.60 9.78 2.46
CA SER A 132 3.91 10.53 3.49
C SER A 132 2.83 9.71 4.15
N MET A 133 2.38 10.17 5.31
CA MET A 133 1.32 9.57 6.08
C MET A 133 0.45 10.64 6.74
N PHE A 134 -0.80 10.31 7.04
CA PHE A 134 -1.72 11.18 7.76
C PHE A 134 -2.55 10.36 8.77
N SER A 135 -3.07 11.03 9.79
CA SER A 135 -3.91 10.41 10.82
C SER A 135 -4.99 11.38 11.28
N ARG A 136 -6.26 10.96 11.17
CA ARG A 136 -7.45 11.66 11.71
C ARG A 136 -8.04 10.97 12.94
N ARG A 137 -7.66 9.70 13.16
CA ARG A 137 -7.93 8.95 14.40
C ARG A 137 -6.63 8.55 15.07
N ARG A 138 -6.70 8.30 16.38
CA ARG A 138 -5.55 7.87 17.18
C ARG A 138 -4.97 6.57 16.62
N ASP A 139 -3.65 6.53 16.47
CA ASP A 139 -2.88 5.37 16.01
C ASP A 139 -3.18 4.89 14.57
N ALA A 140 -4.06 5.53 13.80
CA ALA A 140 -4.40 5.08 12.44
C ALA A 140 -3.19 5.04 11.50
N SER A 141 -2.38 6.12 11.42
CA SER A 141 -1.14 6.09 10.60
C SER A 141 -0.12 5.06 11.08
N LYS A 142 -0.09 4.75 12.38
CA LYS A 142 0.82 3.74 12.95
C LYS A 142 0.37 2.33 12.58
N VAL A 143 -0.94 2.08 12.60
CA VAL A 143 -1.52 0.82 12.12
C VAL A 143 -1.22 0.67 10.63
N ALA A 144 -1.44 1.71 9.81
CA ALA A 144 -1.06 1.69 8.40
C ALA A 144 0.43 1.36 8.18
N LEU A 145 1.33 1.94 8.99
CA LEU A 145 2.76 1.64 8.93
C LEU A 145 3.10 0.19 9.30
N VAL A 146 2.45 -0.37 10.33
CA VAL A 146 2.62 -1.78 10.70
C VAL A 146 2.18 -2.70 9.56
N HIS A 147 1.02 -2.41 8.94
CA HIS A 147 0.52 -3.18 7.80
C HIS A 147 1.40 -3.02 6.55
N LEU A 148 1.95 -1.82 6.30
CA LEU A 148 2.95 -1.61 5.25
C LEU A 148 4.16 -2.52 5.47
N VAL A 149 4.79 -2.47 6.64
CA VAL A 149 6.00 -3.25 6.90
C VAL A 149 5.74 -4.75 6.77
N ALA A 150 4.61 -5.24 7.28
CA ALA A 150 4.23 -6.64 7.11
C ALA A 150 4.11 -7.05 5.63
N ARG A 151 3.50 -6.18 4.80
CA ARG A 151 3.40 -6.37 3.36
C ARG A 151 4.75 -6.34 2.66
N LEU A 152 5.64 -5.43 3.04
CA LEU A 152 6.99 -5.35 2.48
C LEU A 152 7.83 -6.60 2.84
N VAL A 153 7.71 -7.09 4.08
CA VAL A 153 8.34 -8.34 4.51
C VAL A 153 7.83 -9.52 3.67
N ALA A 154 6.51 -9.69 3.59
CA ALA A 154 5.91 -10.78 2.82
C ALA A 154 6.24 -10.70 1.32
N GLY A 155 6.29 -9.47 0.78
CA GLY A 155 6.62 -9.17 -0.61
C GLY A 155 8.11 -9.25 -0.95
N GLY A 156 8.98 -9.64 -0.02
CA GLY A 156 10.42 -9.81 -0.28
C GLY A 156 11.19 -8.50 -0.50
N TYR A 157 10.65 -7.37 -0.04
CA TYR A 157 11.36 -6.09 -0.09
C TYR A 157 12.58 -6.09 0.83
N ARG A 158 13.54 -5.25 0.47
CA ARG A 158 14.88 -5.19 1.05
C ARG A 158 15.22 -3.84 1.66
N LEU A 159 14.50 -2.80 1.27
CA LEU A 159 14.71 -1.43 1.74
C LEU A 159 13.37 -0.74 1.90
N LEU A 160 13.12 -0.19 3.08
CA LEU A 160 12.09 0.82 3.32
C LEU A 160 12.77 2.15 3.61
N ASP A 161 12.71 3.06 2.64
CA ASP A 161 13.22 4.41 2.73
C ASP A 161 12.18 5.33 3.37
N ALA A 162 12.64 6.17 4.30
CA ALA A 162 11.82 7.14 5.03
C ALA A 162 12.30 8.58 4.82
N GLN A 163 13.21 8.80 3.86
CA GLN A 163 13.87 10.06 3.48
C GLN A 163 14.57 10.76 4.65
N PHE A 164 13.81 11.34 5.57
CA PHE A 164 14.32 12.05 6.73
C PHE A 164 13.98 11.32 8.02
N MET A 165 14.93 11.36 8.95
CA MET A 165 14.70 10.87 10.30
C MET A 165 13.74 11.82 11.05
N THR A 166 12.76 11.26 11.75
CA THR A 166 11.85 12.03 12.61
C THR A 166 11.68 11.36 13.96
N GLU A 167 11.35 12.11 15.01
CA GLU A 167 11.03 11.55 16.33
C GLU A 167 9.87 10.55 16.25
N HIS A 168 8.90 10.82 15.37
CA HIS A 168 7.80 9.89 15.12
C HIS A 168 8.30 8.54 14.60
N LEU A 169 9.19 8.53 13.60
CA LEU A 169 9.70 7.28 13.03
C LEU A 169 10.73 6.58 13.91
N ALA A 170 11.44 7.32 14.77
CA ALA A 170 12.39 6.78 15.74
C ALA A 170 11.77 5.69 16.63
N GLN A 171 10.51 5.88 17.03
CA GLN A 171 9.80 4.91 17.86
C GLN A 171 9.61 3.54 17.20
N PHE A 172 9.81 3.44 15.87
CA PHE A 172 9.67 2.22 15.09
C PHE A 172 11.02 1.57 14.73
N GLY A 173 12.12 2.07 15.29
CA GLY A 173 13.47 1.59 14.96
C GLY A 173 14.03 2.20 13.67
N ALA A 174 13.44 3.28 13.17
CA ALA A 174 14.04 4.05 12.09
C ALA A 174 15.44 4.52 12.48
N GLU A 175 16.37 4.50 11.54
CA GLU A 175 17.74 4.92 11.72
C GLU A 175 18.16 5.90 10.64
N GLU A 176 19.15 6.72 10.94
CA GLU A 176 19.74 7.63 9.99
C GLU A 176 21.14 7.14 9.58
N ILE A 177 21.34 6.96 8.28
CA ILE A 177 22.58 6.42 7.70
C ILE A 177 23.25 7.43 6.75
N PRO A 178 24.57 7.38 6.56
CA PRO A 178 25.24 8.20 5.55
C PRO A 178 24.73 7.87 4.14
N ARG A 179 24.65 8.87 3.27
CA ARG A 179 24.22 8.72 1.86
C ARG A 179 24.93 7.57 1.12
N ALA A 180 26.24 7.42 1.32
CA ALA A 180 27.02 6.35 0.70
C ALA A 180 26.56 4.94 1.14
N GLU A 181 26.19 4.77 2.41
CA GLU A 181 25.60 3.53 2.91
C GLU A 181 24.21 3.32 2.32
N TYR A 182 23.39 4.37 2.27
CA TYR A 182 22.05 4.30 1.67
C TYR A 182 22.11 3.89 0.19
N HIS A 183 22.96 4.51 -0.64
CA HIS A 183 23.11 4.14 -2.05
C HIS A 183 23.56 2.70 -2.23
N ARG A 184 24.43 2.18 -1.34
CA ARG A 184 24.79 0.76 -1.33
C ARG A 184 23.59 -0.14 -1.05
N ARG A 185 22.78 0.19 -0.04
CA ARG A 185 21.57 -0.58 0.30
C ARG A 185 20.52 -0.50 -0.81
N LEU A 186 20.31 0.67 -1.39
CA LEU A 186 19.42 0.87 -2.54
C LEU A 186 19.87 0.04 -3.74
N ALA A 187 21.14 0.12 -4.13
CA ALA A 187 21.67 -0.69 -5.24
C ALA A 187 21.55 -2.20 -5.00
N TRP A 188 21.58 -2.65 -3.74
CA TRP A 188 21.32 -4.04 -3.38
C TRP A 188 19.83 -4.41 -3.44
N ALA A 189 18.95 -3.52 -2.98
CA ALA A 189 17.50 -3.69 -3.03
C ALA A 189 16.99 -3.74 -4.49
N LEU A 190 17.53 -2.91 -5.37
CA LEU A 190 17.17 -2.85 -6.80
C LEU A 190 17.53 -4.12 -7.60
N LYS A 191 18.31 -5.06 -7.01
CA LYS A 191 18.61 -6.37 -7.61
C LYS A 191 17.55 -7.44 -7.30
N ALA A 192 16.54 -7.12 -6.49
CA ALA A 192 15.43 -7.99 -6.16
C ALA A 192 14.16 -7.50 -6.82
N GLU A 193 13.16 -8.37 -6.95
CA GLU A 193 11.79 -7.93 -7.22
C GLU A 193 11.01 -7.98 -5.92
N GLY A 194 10.41 -6.86 -5.54
CA GLY A 194 9.42 -6.81 -4.47
C GLY A 194 8.03 -6.99 -5.06
N ASP A 195 7.18 -7.75 -4.38
CA ASP A 195 5.77 -7.93 -4.73
C ASP A 195 4.88 -7.30 -3.66
N PHE A 196 4.39 -6.09 -3.91
CA PHE A 196 3.51 -5.38 -2.97
C PHE A 196 2.21 -6.17 -2.70
N TYR A 197 1.76 -6.97 -3.66
CA TYR A 197 0.56 -7.79 -3.56
C TYR A 197 0.86 -9.25 -3.20
N GLY A 198 2.10 -9.57 -2.80
CA GLY A 198 2.54 -10.94 -2.53
C GLY A 198 1.81 -11.67 -1.39
N LEU A 199 0.93 -10.97 -0.66
CA LEU A 199 -0.03 -11.54 0.28
C LEU A 199 -1.25 -12.21 -0.40
N GLY A 200 -1.43 -12.03 -1.72
CA GLY A 200 -2.39 -12.73 -2.59
C GLY A 200 -3.85 -12.24 -2.51
N ASP A 201 -4.75 -12.85 -3.30
CA ASP A 201 -6.20 -12.54 -3.33
C ASP A 201 -6.94 -12.83 -2.00
N SER A 202 -6.28 -13.53 -1.09
CA SER A 202 -6.73 -13.77 0.28
C SER A 202 -6.27 -12.70 1.26
N ASP A 203 -5.57 -11.65 0.81
CA ASP A 203 -4.91 -10.65 1.65
C ASP A 203 -5.86 -10.13 2.74
N PRO A 204 -5.77 -10.67 3.96
CA PRO A 204 -6.67 -10.27 5.02
C PRO A 204 -6.33 -8.84 5.46
N LEU A 205 -5.13 -8.34 5.13
CA LEU A 205 -4.74 -6.95 5.35
C LEU A 205 -5.36 -5.98 4.34
N ALA A 206 -6.00 -6.48 3.28
CA ALA A 206 -6.77 -5.70 2.30
C ALA A 206 -8.28 -5.98 2.36
N LEU A 207 -8.74 -6.94 3.18
CA LEU A 207 -10.14 -7.34 3.30
C LEU A 207 -11.00 -6.20 3.86
N GLY A 208 -11.50 -5.42 2.92
CA GLY A 208 -12.40 -4.32 3.12
C GLY A 208 -13.17 -3.89 1.86
N ALA A 209 -13.24 -4.75 0.84
CA ALA A 209 -14.07 -4.49 -0.33
C ALA A 209 -15.15 -5.57 -0.39
N GLY A 210 -16.32 -5.27 0.16
CA GLY A 210 -17.53 -5.97 -0.23
C GLY A 210 -17.67 -5.85 -1.75
N ALA A 211 -17.83 -6.99 -2.41
CA ALA A 211 -18.08 -7.10 -3.84
C ALA A 211 -19.22 -6.14 -4.26
N GLY A 212 -18.85 -5.05 -4.92
CA GLY A 212 -19.76 -4.19 -5.66
C GLY A 212 -19.83 -4.70 -7.09
N ASP A 213 -20.90 -5.42 -7.39
CA ASP A 213 -21.26 -5.90 -8.72
C ASP A 213 -21.23 -4.74 -9.74
N ALA A 214 -20.27 -4.79 -10.66
CA ALA A 214 -20.19 -3.87 -11.78
C ALA A 214 -20.95 -4.45 -12.98
N SER A 215 -22.28 -4.55 -12.87
CA SER A 215 -23.14 -4.69 -14.03
C SER A 215 -23.39 -3.30 -14.63
N VAL A 216 -22.53 -2.85 -15.54
CA VAL A 216 -22.85 -1.73 -16.43
C VAL A 216 -23.58 -2.27 -17.64
N GLU A 217 -24.89 -2.04 -17.65
CA GLU A 217 -25.77 -2.21 -18.79
C GLU A 217 -25.21 -1.50 -20.03
N THR A 218 -24.98 -2.26 -21.10
CA THR A 218 -24.74 -1.67 -22.42
C THR A 218 -26.10 -1.45 -23.09
N ALA A 219 -26.55 -0.20 -23.13
CA ALA A 219 -27.72 0.20 -23.91
C ALA A 219 -27.46 -0.01 -25.42
N GLY A 220 -28.43 -0.61 -26.09
CA GLY A 220 -28.32 -1.18 -27.42
C GLY A 220 -28.27 -0.18 -28.58
N ALA A 221 -27.78 -0.69 -29.70
CA ALA A 221 -28.13 -0.24 -31.04
C ALA A 221 -28.50 -1.47 -31.88
N ALA A 222 -29.59 -1.30 -32.64
CA ALA A 222 -30.45 -2.34 -33.18
C ALA A 222 -29.89 -3.13 -34.37
N THR A 223 -30.21 -4.43 -34.35
CA THR A 223 -30.76 -5.30 -35.41
C THR A 223 -30.24 -5.16 -36.86
N LEU A 224 -29.81 -6.29 -37.44
CA LEU A 224 -30.40 -6.83 -38.68
C LEU A 224 -30.05 -8.31 -38.90
N ALA A 225 -31.11 -9.09 -39.15
CA ALA A 225 -31.21 -10.26 -40.02
C ALA A 225 -30.53 -11.60 -39.64
N GLY A 226 -31.39 -12.57 -39.34
CA GLY A 226 -31.53 -13.73 -40.22
C GLY A 226 -31.06 -15.08 -39.66
N GLY A 227 -31.98 -16.05 -39.66
CA GLY A 227 -31.60 -17.44 -39.97
C GLY A 227 -31.79 -18.49 -38.87
N ARG A 228 -33.03 -18.95 -38.73
CA ARG A 228 -33.49 -20.36 -38.68
C ARG A 228 -32.66 -21.41 -37.92
N SER A 229 -33.36 -22.05 -36.97
CA SER A 229 -33.45 -23.51 -36.74
C SER A 229 -32.13 -24.22 -36.37
N SER A 230 -32.02 -25.11 -35.38
CA SER A 230 -32.85 -26.29 -35.10
C SER A 230 -32.18 -27.02 -33.90
N ILE A 231 -32.95 -27.59 -32.95
CA ILE A 231 -33.08 -29.06 -32.73
C ILE A 231 -32.23 -29.64 -31.58
N PHE A 232 -32.97 -30.17 -30.58
CA PHE A 232 -32.70 -31.27 -29.63
C PHE A 232 -31.59 -31.06 -28.56
N GLY A 233 -31.74 -31.48 -27.31
CA GLY A 233 -32.76 -32.30 -26.65
C GLY A 233 -32.10 -33.20 -25.59
N ALA A 234 -32.81 -33.39 -24.48
CA ALA A 234 -32.64 -34.37 -23.39
C ALA A 234 -31.42 -34.19 -22.44
N ALA A 235 -31.62 -33.89 -21.14
CA ALA A 235 -32.29 -34.63 -20.06
C ALA A 235 -31.48 -35.83 -19.54
N GLY A 236 -31.14 -35.79 -18.25
CA GLY A 236 -30.44 -36.85 -17.53
C GLY A 236 -30.35 -36.55 -16.03
N SER A 237 -31.48 -36.77 -15.35
CA SER A 237 -31.62 -36.81 -13.89
C SER A 237 -30.96 -38.06 -13.31
N ALA A 238 -30.34 -37.98 -12.12
CA ALA A 238 -30.78 -38.74 -10.95
C ALA A 238 -29.83 -38.57 -9.75
N ALA A 239 -30.46 -38.42 -8.59
CA ALA A 239 -29.87 -38.34 -7.27
C ALA A 239 -29.28 -39.68 -6.80
N GLY A 240 -28.30 -39.59 -5.89
CA GLY A 240 -27.81 -40.71 -5.08
C GLY A 240 -27.11 -40.17 -3.85
N GLY A 241 -27.79 -40.23 -2.70
CA GLY A 241 -27.23 -39.83 -1.41
C GLY A 241 -26.31 -40.91 -0.83
N ALA A 242 -25.30 -40.48 -0.09
CA ALA A 242 -24.63 -41.29 0.92
C ALA A 242 -24.05 -40.35 2.00
N LEU A 243 -24.53 -40.55 3.23
CA LEU A 243 -23.96 -40.01 4.46
C LEU A 243 -22.74 -40.85 4.83
N THR A 244 -21.57 -40.22 5.00
CA THR A 244 -20.49 -40.79 5.81
C THR A 244 -19.71 -39.71 6.56
N ALA A 245 -19.75 -39.84 7.89
CA ALA A 245 -18.67 -39.65 8.85
C ALA A 245 -17.80 -38.37 8.79
N GLY A 246 -18.05 -37.53 9.80
CA GLY A 246 -17.08 -36.75 10.58
C GLY A 246 -15.61 -36.74 10.14
N ALA A 247 -15.21 -35.56 9.67
CA ALA A 247 -13.93 -34.98 10.05
C ALA A 247 -14.25 -33.58 10.58
N ALA A 248 -14.36 -33.44 11.90
CA ALA A 248 -14.20 -32.15 12.53
C ALA A 248 -12.73 -31.77 12.35
N GLY A 249 -12.41 -31.20 11.18
CA GLY A 249 -11.17 -30.46 11.00
C GLY A 249 -11.20 -29.35 12.05
N ALA A 250 -10.22 -29.35 12.95
CA ALA A 250 -9.96 -28.19 13.77
C ALA A 250 -9.82 -27.02 12.81
N ALA A 251 -10.80 -26.12 12.80
CA ALA A 251 -10.69 -24.87 12.07
C ALA A 251 -9.47 -24.17 12.65
N GLU A 252 -8.36 -24.21 11.91
CA GLU A 252 -7.17 -23.43 12.22
C GLU A 252 -7.66 -21.99 12.27
N ALA A 253 -7.71 -21.42 13.48
CA ALA A 253 -8.30 -20.11 13.69
C ALA A 253 -7.51 -19.12 12.83
N THR A 254 -8.11 -18.67 11.72
CA THR A 254 -7.48 -17.72 10.82
C THR A 254 -7.20 -16.46 11.63
N LEU A 255 -5.91 -16.11 11.72
CA LEU A 255 -5.49 -14.92 12.44
C LEU A 255 -6.17 -13.70 11.81
N GLY A 256 -6.67 -12.80 12.66
CA GLY A 256 -7.13 -11.50 12.20
C GLY A 256 -6.00 -10.73 11.48
N PRO A 257 -6.34 -9.79 10.59
CA PRO A 257 -5.37 -9.05 9.79
C PRO A 257 -4.19 -8.49 10.60
N GLY A 258 -4.47 -7.80 11.70
CA GLY A 258 -3.45 -7.23 12.55
C GLY A 258 -2.60 -8.27 13.26
N ALA A 259 -3.17 -9.43 13.61
CA ALA A 259 -2.39 -10.52 14.22
C ALA A 259 -1.43 -11.16 13.20
N LEU A 260 -1.87 -11.35 11.94
CA LEU A 260 -1.00 -11.80 10.85
C LEU A 260 0.12 -10.79 10.57
N ALA A 261 -0.19 -9.49 10.50
CA ALA A 261 0.81 -8.45 10.26
C ALA A 261 1.93 -8.50 11.31
N LEU A 262 1.58 -8.64 12.59
CA LEU A 262 2.56 -8.74 13.67
C LEU A 262 3.36 -10.05 13.63
N GLN A 263 2.75 -11.15 13.22
CA GLN A 263 3.46 -12.42 13.05
C GLN A 263 4.53 -12.30 11.97
N LEU A 264 4.20 -11.73 10.80
CA LEU A 264 5.14 -11.53 9.70
C LEU A 264 6.33 -10.65 10.13
N ILE A 265 6.06 -9.55 10.83
CA ILE A 265 7.11 -8.68 11.37
C ILE A 265 8.00 -9.43 12.36
N THR A 266 7.41 -10.22 13.25
CA THR A 266 8.16 -10.97 14.27
C THR A 266 9.02 -12.07 13.65
N GLN A 267 8.57 -12.71 12.56
CA GLN A 267 9.32 -13.74 11.86
C GLN A 267 10.51 -13.20 11.06
N ALA A 268 10.46 -11.92 10.67
CA ALA A 268 11.55 -11.24 9.97
C ALA A 268 12.58 -10.61 10.92
N SER A 269 12.25 -10.46 12.21
CA SER A 269 13.12 -9.85 13.24
C SER A 269 13.94 -10.88 14.01
#